data_AF-A0A1B1ASN7-F1
#
_entry.id   AF-A0A1B1ASN7-F1
#
_cell.length_a   1.000
_cell.length_b   1.000
_cell.length_c   1.000
_cell.angle_alpha   90.00
_cell.angle_beta   90.00
_cell.angle_gamma   90.00
#
_symmetry.space_group_name_H-M   'P 1'
#
loop_
_entity.id
_entity.type
_entity.pdbx_description
1 polymer ?
#
loop_
_entity_poly.entity_id
_entity_poly.type
_entity_poly.pdbx_seq_one_letter_code
_entity_poly.pdbx_strand_id
1 'polypeptide(L)'
;MADWHWELFQDDLLDGLPVTARAETERLANEIAVRESMVFLEGAAYTGPGPGVRTESRGLLMLTFLTDVRGERIVVVQVSWFG
;
A
#
# COMPACT_ATOMS: atom_id res chain seq x y z
N MET A 1 -11.10 -9.12 -13.64
CA MET A 1 -10.66 -7.85 -13.00
C MET A 1 -9.30 -8.15 -12.41
N ALA A 2 -8.36 -7.21 -12.48
CA ALA A 2 -7.02 -7.43 -11.94
C ALA A 2 -7.11 -7.67 -10.42
N ASP A 3 -6.42 -8.68 -9.90
CA ASP A 3 -6.55 -9.16 -8.51
C ASP A 3 -5.65 -8.35 -7.57
N TRP A 4 -5.84 -7.03 -7.60
CA TRP A 4 -5.02 -6.11 -6.83
C TRP A 4 -5.18 -6.31 -5.33
N HIS A 5 -4.06 -6.48 -4.65
CA HIS A 5 -4.00 -6.65 -3.20
C HIS A 5 -2.91 -5.77 -2.58
N TRP A 6 -2.80 -5.84 -1.26
CA TRP A 6 -1.70 -5.23 -0.53
C TRP A 6 -1.09 -6.23 0.43
N GLU A 7 0.20 -6.06 0.69
CA GLU A 7 0.95 -6.86 1.65
C GLU A 7 1.89 -5.96 2.46
N LEU A 8 2.38 -6.47 3.59
CA LEU A 8 3.43 -5.83 4.36
C LEU A 8 4.78 -6.30 3.83
N PHE A 9 5.78 -5.41 3.85
CA PHE A 9 7.16 -5.81 3.53
C PHE A 9 7.73 -6.79 4.57
N GLN A 10 7.31 -6.64 5.84
CA GLN A 10 7.63 -7.55 6.93
C GLN A 10 6.36 -7.82 7.75
N ASP A 11 6.15 -9.05 8.17
CA ASP A 11 4.93 -9.46 8.89
C ASP A 11 4.77 -8.74 10.24
N ASP A 12 5.87 -8.32 10.86
CA ASP A 12 5.94 -7.60 12.13
C ASP A 12 5.87 -6.07 11.96
N LEU A 13 5.68 -5.54 10.75
CA LEU A 13 5.71 -4.09 10.48
C LEU A 13 4.68 -3.30 11.30
N LEU A 14 3.57 -3.92 11.66
CA LEU A 14 2.51 -3.30 12.45
C LEU A 14 2.61 -3.59 13.96
N ASP A 15 3.66 -4.30 14.38
CA ASP A 15 3.87 -4.64 15.78
C ASP A 15 4.17 -3.40 16.63
N GLY A 16 3.57 -3.36 17.82
CA GLY A 16 3.63 -2.21 18.71
C GLY A 16 2.72 -1.02 18.34
N LEU A 17 2.09 -1.01 17.16
CA LEU A 17 1.12 0.03 16.81
C LEU A 17 -0.23 -0.15 17.53
N PRO A 18 -0.91 0.95 17.92
CA PRO A 18 -2.28 0.90 18.42
C PRO A 18 -3.24 0.24 17.43
N VAL A 19 -4.30 -0.39 17.93
CA VAL A 19 -5.34 -1.04 17.10
C VAL A 19 -5.94 -0.07 16.08
N THR A 20 -6.13 1.19 16.46
CA THR A 20 -6.62 2.25 15.55
C THR A 20 -5.67 2.50 14.40
N ALA A 21 -4.36 2.56 14.66
CA ALA A 21 -3.34 2.74 13.62
C ALA A 21 -3.32 1.55 12.64
N ARG A 22 -3.49 0.32 13.14
CA ARG A 22 -3.58 -0.90 12.32
C ARG A 22 -4.80 -0.87 11.41
N ALA A 23 -5.98 -0.60 11.96
CA ALA A 23 -7.23 -0.50 11.19
C ALA A 23 -7.17 0.60 10.13
N GLU A 24 -6.58 1.75 10.46
CA GLU A 24 -6.38 2.85 9.50
C GLU A 24 -5.38 2.48 8.40
N THR A 25 -4.33 1.72 8.74
CA THR A 25 -3.35 1.19 7.78
C THR A 25 -4.02 0.24 6.80
N GLU A 26 -4.77 -0.76 7.29
CA GLU A 26 -5.48 -1.72 6.46
C GLU A 26 -6.47 -1.01 5.52
N ARG A 27 -7.22 -0.04 6.05
CA ARG A 27 -8.18 0.74 5.26
C ARG A 27 -7.48 1.54 4.16
N LEU A 28 -6.44 2.28 4.49
CA LEU A 28 -5.70 3.09 3.52
C LEU A 28 -4.99 2.20 2.48
N ALA A 29 -4.38 1.10 2.88
CA ALA A 29 -3.71 0.17 1.96
C ALA A 29 -4.70 -0.47 0.97
N ASN A 30 -5.88 -0.89 1.44
CA ASN A 30 -6.95 -1.38 0.56
C ASN A 30 -7.40 -0.32 -0.45
N GLU A 31 -7.63 0.91 0.00
CA GLU A 31 -8.04 2.00 -0.88
C GLU A 31 -6.97 2.32 -1.94
N ILE A 32 -5.69 2.31 -1.54
CA ILE A 32 -4.57 2.48 -2.47
C ILE A 32 -4.55 1.33 -3.48
N ALA A 33 -4.63 0.07 -3.06
CA ALA A 33 -4.62 -1.07 -3.99
C ALA A 33 -5.76 -0.98 -5.03
N VAL A 34 -6.96 -0.61 -4.59
CA VAL A 34 -8.10 -0.35 -5.47
C VAL A 34 -7.81 0.79 -6.44
N ARG A 35 -7.24 1.91 -5.96
CA ARG A 35 -6.89 3.06 -6.81
C ARG A 35 -5.82 2.68 -7.85
N GLU A 36 -4.77 1.98 -7.44
CA GLU A 36 -3.70 1.55 -8.34
C GLU A 36 -4.22 0.58 -9.40
N SER A 37 -5.19 -0.28 -9.07
CA SER A 37 -5.86 -1.16 -10.05
C SER A 37 -6.59 -0.40 -11.17
N MET A 38 -7.05 0.82 -10.88
CA MET A 38 -7.72 1.69 -11.86
C MET A 38 -6.73 2.55 -12.67
N VAL A 39 -5.52 2.78 -12.14
CA VAL A 39 -4.45 3.53 -12.81
C VAL A 39 -3.67 2.62 -13.74
N PHE A 40 -3.33 1.42 -13.28
CA PHE A 40 -2.51 0.44 -14.01
C PHE A 40 -3.38 -0.70 -14.55
N LEU A 41 -4.22 -0.37 -15.52
CA LEU A 41 -5.16 -1.32 -16.15
C LEU A 41 -4.46 -2.50 -16.84
N GLU A 42 -3.21 -2.30 -17.26
CA GLU A 42 -2.38 -3.33 -17.90
C GLU A 42 -1.81 -4.33 -16.89
N GLY A 43 -1.76 -3.98 -15.60
CA GLY A 43 -1.31 -4.86 -14.51
C GLY A 43 -0.03 -5.62 -14.85
N ALA A 44 -0.12 -6.95 -14.85
CA ALA A 44 0.98 -7.86 -15.20
C ALA A 44 1.66 -7.55 -16.56
N ALA A 45 0.93 -7.00 -17.53
CA ALA A 45 1.46 -6.66 -18.86
C ALA A 45 2.14 -5.28 -18.91
N TYR A 46 2.16 -4.52 -17.81
CA TYR A 46 2.73 -3.19 -17.77
C TYR A 46 4.24 -3.19 -18.07
N THR A 47 4.63 -2.41 -19.09
CA THR A 47 6.03 -2.27 -19.54
C THR A 47 6.66 -0.91 -19.22
N GLY A 48 5.92 -0.02 -18.55
CA GLY A 48 6.43 1.30 -18.16
C GLY A 48 7.36 1.27 -16.94
N PRO A 49 7.97 2.40 -16.59
CA PRO A 49 8.76 2.53 -15.37
C PRO A 49 7.89 2.31 -14.13
N GLY A 50 8.43 1.64 -13.12
CA GLY A 50 7.72 1.44 -11.86
C GLY A 50 7.41 2.77 -11.14
N PRO A 51 6.29 2.88 -10.40
CA PRO A 51 5.87 4.13 -9.74
C PRO A 51 6.83 4.60 -8.63
N GLY A 52 7.75 3.73 -8.21
CA GLY A 52 8.68 3.97 -7.12
C GLY A 52 8.00 3.89 -5.75
N VAL A 53 8.74 4.32 -4.74
CA VAL A 53 8.25 4.42 -3.35
C VAL A 53 7.46 5.71 -3.21
N ARG A 54 6.24 5.61 -2.67
CA ARG A 54 5.36 6.75 -2.39
C ARG A 54 4.96 6.78 -0.93
N THR A 55 4.66 7.97 -0.44
CA THR A 55 4.18 8.19 0.92
C THR A 55 2.86 8.91 0.87
N GLU A 56 1.88 8.39 1.62
CA GLU A 56 0.57 9.01 1.80
C GLU A 56 0.28 9.21 3.28
N SER A 57 -0.32 10.36 3.61
CA SER A 57 -0.71 10.71 4.95
C SER A 57 -2.24 10.84 5.07
N ARG A 58 -2.78 10.31 6.16
CA ARG A 58 -4.21 10.33 6.51
C ARG A 58 -4.37 10.56 8.00
N GLY A 59 -4.73 11.78 8.39
CA GLY A 59 -4.83 12.13 9.81
C GLY A 59 -3.50 11.91 10.52
N LEU A 60 -3.49 11.03 11.53
CA LEU A 60 -2.31 10.66 12.31
C LEU A 60 -1.48 9.52 11.70
N LEU A 61 -1.92 8.97 10.57
CA LEU A 61 -1.23 7.90 9.86
C LEU A 61 -0.37 8.48 8.72
N MET A 62 0.87 8.01 8.62
CA MET A 62 1.70 8.13 7.42
C MET A 62 2.09 6.73 6.97
N LEU A 63 1.80 6.40 5.71
CA LEU A 63 1.99 5.10 5.11
C LEU A 63 2.90 5.25 3.89
N THR A 64 4.03 4.56 3.90
CA THR A 64 4.96 4.50 2.76
C THR A 64 4.87 3.13 2.12
N PHE A 65 4.73 3.10 0.79
CA PHE A 65 4.50 1.88 0.02
C PHE A 65 5.23 1.89 -1.33
N LEU A 66 5.55 0.69 -1.81
CA LEU A 66 5.98 0.42 -3.18
C LEU A 66 4.77 -0.09 -3.98
N THR A 67 4.68 0.27 -5.25
CA THR A 67 3.69 -0.31 -6.16
C THR A 67 4.37 -1.29 -7.10
N ASP A 68 4.08 -2.57 -6.91
CA ASP A 68 4.48 -3.65 -7.80
C ASP A 68 3.35 -3.90 -8.80
N VAL A 69 3.40 -3.16 -9.91
CA VAL A 69 2.36 -3.20 -10.93
C VAL A 69 2.24 -4.60 -11.55
N ARG A 70 3.37 -5.30 -11.72
CA ARG A 70 3.38 -6.63 -12.34
C ARG A 70 2.88 -7.72 -11.40
N GLY A 71 3.16 -7.58 -10.12
CA GLY A 71 2.55 -8.38 -9.06
C GLY A 71 1.13 -7.96 -8.71
N GLU A 72 0.58 -6.93 -9.38
CA GLU A 72 -0.74 -6.34 -9.10
C GLU A 72 -0.93 -6.11 -7.60
N ARG A 73 0.02 -5.41 -6.98
CA ARG A 73 -0.01 -5.20 -5.54
C ARG A 73 0.69 -3.93 -5.09
N ILE A 74 0.35 -3.49 -3.89
CA ILE A 74 1.19 -2.56 -3.15
C ILE A 74 1.86 -3.28 -1.98
N VAL A 75 3.10 -2.91 -1.71
CA VAL A 75 3.87 -3.41 -0.57
C VAL A 75 4.05 -2.25 0.40
N VAL A 76 3.43 -2.34 1.57
CA VAL A 76 3.60 -1.35 2.64
C VAL A 76 4.97 -1.57 3.27
N VAL A 77 5.85 -0.58 3.16
CA VAL A 77 7.24 -0.69 3.61
C VAL A 77 7.49 0.05 4.93
N GLN A 78 6.66 1.04 5.26
CA GLN A 78 6.75 1.75 6.53
C GLN A 78 5.39 2.30 6.93
N VAL A 79 5.10 2.20 8.23
CA VAL A 79 3.95 2.83 8.85
C VAL A 79 4.43 3.70 9.99
N SER A 80 3.95 4.94 10.05
CA SER A 80 4.25 5.88 11.13
C SER A 80 2.93 6.44 11.67
N TRP A 81 2.77 6.36 12.98
CA TRP A 81 1.58 6.81 13.68
C TRP A 81 1.96 7.90 14.68
N PHE A 82 1.26 9.02 14.63
CA PHE A 82 1.57 10.22 15.42
C PHE A 82 0.64 10.42 16.63
N GLY A 83 -0.05 9.37 17.09
CA GLY A 83 -1.02 9.41 18.19
C GLY A 83 -0.69 8.51 19.36
#